data_AF-A0A126RX80-F1
#
_entry.id   AF-A0A126RX80-F1
#
_cell.length_a   1.000
_cell.length_b   1.000
_cell.length_c   1.000
_cell.angle_alpha   90.00
_cell.angle_beta   90.00
_cell.angle_gamma   90.00
#
_symmetry.space_group_name_H-M   'P 1'
#
loop_
_entity.id
_entity.type
_entity.pdbx_description
1 polymer ?
#
loop_
_entity_poly.entity_id
_entity_poly.type
_entity_poly.pdbx_seq_one_letter_code
_entity_poly.pdbx_strand_id
1 'polypeptide(L)'
;MSNDTETAARALVEATRSGKLGDAYRVLDKRPVDEVQAIALQAGFSCISRTNRRSFMVHIVRQVADAARNKTDGYGLRDLAAKAAR
;
A
#
# COMPACT_ATOMS: atom_id res chain seq x y z
N MET A 1 -1.57 -16.04 -12.10
CA MET A 1 -1.46 -14.64 -11.64
C MET A 1 -1.56 -14.50 -10.12
N SER A 2 -2.39 -15.27 -9.40
CA SER A 2 -2.59 -15.07 -7.94
C SER A 2 -1.34 -15.15 -7.04
N ASN A 3 -0.34 -15.97 -7.39
CA ASN A 3 0.82 -16.17 -6.51
C ASN A 3 1.79 -14.96 -6.49
N ASP A 4 1.88 -14.19 -7.59
CA ASP A 4 2.78 -13.02 -7.66
C ASP A 4 2.19 -11.83 -6.89
N THR A 5 0.89 -11.57 -7.04
CA THR A 5 0.19 -10.51 -6.30
C THR A 5 0.25 -10.75 -4.79
N GLU A 6 0.03 -11.99 -4.34
CA GLU A 6 0.11 -12.32 -2.92
C GLU A 6 1.53 -12.15 -2.37
N THR A 7 2.53 -12.61 -3.11
CA THR A 7 3.94 -12.43 -2.73
C THR A 7 4.30 -10.94 -2.64
N ALA A 8 3.88 -10.15 -3.62
CA ALA A 8 4.08 -8.70 -3.63
C ALA A 8 3.34 -7.99 -2.48
N ALA A 9 2.11 -8.40 -2.16
CA ALA A 9 1.36 -7.85 -1.03
C ALA A 9 2.05 -8.13 0.30
N ARG A 10 2.55 -9.36 0.51
CA ARG A 10 3.35 -9.70 1.69
C ARG A 10 4.64 -8.89 1.76
N ALA A 11 5.34 -8.73 0.64
CA ALA A 11 6.55 -7.90 0.58
C ALA A 11 6.27 -6.42 0.88
N LEU A 12 5.13 -5.89 0.42
CA LEU A 12 4.70 -4.53 0.73
C LEU A 12 4.43 -4.35 2.23
N VAL A 13 3.68 -5.28 2.84
CA VAL A 13 3.39 -5.29 4.29
C VAL A 13 4.68 -5.34 5.10
N GLU A 14 5.61 -6.23 4.73
CA GLU A 14 6.90 -6.37 5.41
C GLU A 14 7.72 -5.07 5.31
N ALA A 15 7.81 -4.49 4.11
CA ALA A 15 8.55 -3.26 3.89
C ALA A 15 7.98 -2.08 4.70
N THR A 16 6.65 -1.92 4.77
CA THR A 16 6.04 -0.83 5.54
C THR A 16 6.13 -1.07 7.05
N ARG A 17 5.93 -2.30 7.53
CA ARG A 17 6.12 -2.64 8.95
C ARG A 17 7.56 -2.45 9.42
N SER A 18 8.53 -2.73 8.54
CA SER A 18 9.94 -2.47 8.79
C SER A 18 10.35 -0.99 8.58
N GLY A 19 9.45 -0.12 8.12
CA GLY A 19 9.74 1.29 7.84
C GLY A 19 10.64 1.54 6.62
N LYS A 20 10.83 0.53 5.76
CA LYS A 20 11.70 0.59 4.58
C LYS A 20 10.93 1.15 3.38
N LEU A 21 10.71 2.46 3.35
CA LEU A 21 9.92 3.13 2.31
C LEU A 21 10.42 2.86 0.87
N GLY A 22 11.74 2.84 0.67
CA GLY A 22 12.32 2.56 -0.65
C GLY A 22 11.99 1.15 -1.15
N ASP A 23 11.94 0.16 -0.26
CA ASP A 23 11.57 -1.22 -0.60
C ASP A 23 10.07 -1.29 -0.91
N ALA A 24 9.23 -0.60 -0.13
CA ALA A 24 7.79 -0.54 -0.36
C ALA A 24 7.45 0.07 -1.74
N TYR A 25 8.15 1.13 -2.15
CA TYR A 25 7.98 1.72 -3.48
C TYR A 25 8.48 0.81 -4.60
N ARG A 26 9.58 0.06 -4.39
CA ARG A 26 10.04 -0.91 -5.38
C ARG A 26 9.02 -2.03 -5.64
N VAL A 27 8.23 -2.43 -4.66
CA VAL A 27 7.15 -3.42 -4.86
C VAL A 27 6.11 -2.92 -5.87
N LEU A 28 5.84 -1.61 -5.89
CA LEU A 28 4.80 -1.00 -6.74
C LEU A 28 5.34 -0.44 -8.06
N ASP A 29 6.65 -0.24 -8.17
CA ASP A 29 7.27 0.41 -9.33
C ASP A 29 7.06 -0.41 -10.61
N LYS A 30 6.84 0.29 -11.73
CA LYS A 30 6.62 -0.26 -13.08
C LYS A 30 5.47 -1.27 -13.23
N ARG A 31 4.67 -1.52 -12.20
CA ARG A 31 3.51 -2.43 -12.29
C ARG A 31 2.31 -1.79 -12.99
N PRO A 32 1.48 -2.60 -13.66
CA PRO A 32 0.14 -2.23 -14.13
C PRO A 32 -0.77 -1.72 -13.01
N VAL A 33 -1.74 -0.86 -13.32
CA VAL A 33 -2.62 -0.23 -12.30
C VAL A 33 -3.47 -1.26 -11.58
N ASP A 34 -3.97 -2.24 -12.31
CA ASP A 34 -4.76 -3.36 -11.83
C ASP A 34 -3.96 -4.25 -10.86
N GLU A 35 -2.69 -4.53 -11.14
CA GLU A 35 -1.81 -5.23 -10.21
C GLU A 35 -1.57 -4.40 -8.94
N VAL A 36 -1.24 -3.12 -9.08
CA VAL A 36 -1.03 -2.23 -7.92
C VAL A 36 -2.28 -2.18 -7.04
N GLN A 37 -3.47 -2.12 -7.64
CA GLN A 37 -4.72 -2.15 -6.90
C GLN A 37 -4.89 -3.46 -6.13
N ALA A 38 -4.66 -4.61 -6.78
CA ALA A 38 -4.80 -5.91 -6.14
C ALA A 38 -3.81 -6.07 -4.97
N ILE A 39 -2.54 -5.70 -5.18
CA ILE A 39 -1.49 -5.70 -4.16
C ILE A 39 -1.89 -4.80 -2.98
N ALA A 40 -2.31 -3.56 -3.27
CA ALA A 40 -2.65 -2.58 -2.24
C ALA A 40 -3.85 -3.04 -1.39
N LEU A 41 -4.91 -3.55 -2.03
CA LEU A 41 -6.09 -4.08 -1.31
C LEU A 41 -5.72 -5.28 -0.43
N GLN A 42 -4.91 -6.20 -0.94
CA GLN A 42 -4.48 -7.38 -0.19
C GLN A 42 -3.55 -7.02 0.98
N ALA A 43 -2.75 -5.96 0.85
CA ALA A 43 -1.95 -5.37 1.92
C ALA A 43 -2.74 -4.46 2.88
N GLY A 44 -4.06 -4.37 2.72
CA GLY A 44 -4.96 -3.63 3.62
C GLY A 44 -5.12 -2.14 3.31
N PHE A 45 -4.51 -1.62 2.25
CA PHE A 45 -4.63 -0.20 1.87
C PHE A 45 -5.97 0.10 1.21
N SER A 46 -6.38 1.36 1.23
CA SER A 46 -7.57 1.80 0.50
C SER A 46 -7.22 2.15 -0.95
N CYS A 47 -8.16 1.96 -1.86
CA CYS A 47 -8.02 2.33 -3.27
C CYS A 47 -9.14 3.29 -3.69
N ILE A 48 -8.81 4.24 -4.56
CA ILE A 48 -9.77 5.08 -5.27
C ILE A 48 -10.00 4.57 -6.69
N SER A 49 -10.91 5.21 -7.42
CA SER A 49 -11.15 4.92 -8.83
C SER A 49 -9.86 5.00 -9.67
N ARG A 50 -9.75 4.08 -10.63
CA ARG A 50 -8.62 3.96 -11.57
C ARG A 50 -8.73 4.86 -12.80
N THR A 51 -9.75 5.71 -12.89
CA THR A 51 -10.01 6.56 -14.08
C THR A 51 -8.84 7.47 -14.43
N ASN A 52 -8.03 7.87 -13.44
CA ASN A 52 -6.77 8.57 -13.65
C ASN A 52 -5.62 7.85 -12.94
N ARG A 53 -4.68 7.29 -13.73
CA ARG A 53 -3.52 6.56 -13.21
C ARG A 53 -2.68 7.41 -12.24
N ARG A 54 -2.46 8.69 -12.55
CA ARG A 54 -1.63 9.57 -11.72
C ARG A 54 -2.28 9.79 -10.36
N SER A 55 -3.56 10.13 -10.32
CA SER A 55 -4.30 10.33 -9.06
C SER A 55 -4.35 9.05 -8.24
N PHE A 56 -4.58 7.90 -8.89
CA PHE A 56 -4.56 6.59 -8.26
C PHE A 56 -3.19 6.31 -7.60
N MET A 57 -2.09 6.44 -8.34
CA MET A 57 -0.76 6.18 -7.79
C MET A 57 -0.42 7.14 -6.65
N VAL A 58 -0.76 8.43 -6.76
CA VAL A 58 -0.54 9.42 -5.70
C VAL A 58 -1.28 9.02 -4.41
N HIS A 59 -2.52 8.52 -4.52
CA HIS A 59 -3.30 8.03 -3.37
C HIS A 59 -2.62 6.84 -2.68
N ILE A 60 -2.12 5.88 -3.46
CA ILE A 60 -1.44 4.69 -2.92
C ILE A 60 -0.10 5.06 -2.27
N VAL A 61 0.77 5.80 -2.95
CA VAL A 61 2.12 6.12 -2.43
C VAL A 61 2.09 6.97 -1.17
N ARG A 62 1.06 7.81 -0.99
CA ARG A 62 0.84 8.58 0.24
C ARG A 62 0.54 7.68 1.42
N GLN A 63 -0.43 6.77 1.28
CA GLN A 63 -0.75 5.80 2.32
C GLN A 63 0.45 4.89 2.64
N VAL A 64 1.18 4.43 1.62
CA VAL A 64 2.38 3.60 1.83
C VAL A 64 3.47 4.37 2.58
N ALA A 65 3.66 5.66 2.27
CA ALA A 65 4.59 6.51 3.02
C ALA A 65 4.17 6.65 4.49
N ASP A 66 2.89 6.88 4.75
CA ASP A 66 2.37 7.01 6.11
C ASP A 66 2.46 5.69 6.88
N ALA A 67 2.17 4.56 6.24
CA ALA A 67 2.33 3.24 6.83
C ALA A 67 3.80 2.96 7.20
N ALA A 68 4.74 3.25 6.29
CA ALA A 68 6.16 3.08 6.55
C ALA A 68 6.66 3.98 7.71
N ARG A 69 6.24 5.24 7.77
CA ARG A 69 6.58 6.15 8.88
C ARG A 69 6.08 5.65 10.22
N ASN A 70 4.86 5.10 10.25
CA ASN A 70 4.23 4.55 11.44
C ASN A 70 4.60 3.07 11.69
N LYS A 71 5.50 2.49 10.88
CA LYS A 71 5.93 1.08 10.98
C LYS A 71 4.76 0.10 11.03
N THR A 72 3.81 0.30 10.13
CA THR A 72 2.55 -0.45 10.07
C THR A 72 2.17 -0.82 8.64
N ASP A 73 0.99 -1.39 8.45
CA ASP A 73 0.40 -1.71 7.13
C ASP A 73 -0.90 -0.93 6.89
N GLY A 74 -1.59 -1.26 5.81
CA GLY A 74 -2.83 -0.57 5.45
C GLY A 74 -3.97 -0.76 6.48
N TYR A 75 -4.01 -1.88 7.22
CA TYR A 75 -4.98 -2.08 8.29
C TYR A 75 -4.60 -1.27 9.52
N GLY A 76 -3.34 -1.29 9.93
CA GLY A 76 -2.90 -0.53 11.09
C GLY A 76 -3.01 0.98 10.91
N LEU A 77 -2.91 1.51 9.68
CA LEU A 77 -3.27 2.91 9.42
C LEU A 77 -4.74 3.23 9.74
N ARG A 78 -5.67 2.29 9.47
CA ARG A 78 -7.09 2.48 9.80
C ARG A 78 -7.30 2.48 11.30
N ASP A 79 -6.60 1.61 12.02
CA ASP A 79 -6.66 1.56 13.48
C ASP A 79 -6.11 2.84 14.11
N LEU A 80 -5.01 3.38 13.57
CA LEU A 80 -4.45 4.66 14.00
C LEU A 80 -5.43 5.82 13.75
N ALA A 81 -6.05 5.87 12.58
CA ALA A 81 -7.06 6.87 12.26
C ALA A 81 -8.30 6.76 13.17
N ALA A 82 -8.77 5.53 13.45
CA ALA A 82 -9.89 5.29 14.35
C ALA A 82 -9.58 5.69 15.80
N LYS A 83 -8.32 5.53 16.25
CA LYS A 83 -7.88 6.00 17.57
C LYS A 83 -7.81 7.52 17.65
N ALA A 84 -7.34 8.19 16.59
CA ALA A 84 -7.22 9.65 16.53
C ALA A 84 -8.57 10.39 16.45
N ALA A 85 -9.62 9.71 15.99
CA ALA A 85 -10.97 10.27 15.87
C ALA A 85 -11.84 10.13 17.14
N ARG A 86 -11.30 9.51 18.21
CA ARG A 86 -11.93 9.37 19.53
C ARG A 86 -11.41 10.44 20.48
#